data_AF-A0A5C7MQM8-F1
#
_entry.id   AF-A0A5C7MQM8-F1
#
_cell.length_a   1.000
_cell.length_b   1.000
_cell.length_c   1.000
_cell.angle_alpha   90.00
_cell.angle_beta   90.00
_cell.angle_gamma   90.00
#
_symmetry.space_group_name_H-M   'P 1'
#
loop_
_entity.id
_entity.type
_entity.pdbx_description
1 polymer ?
#
loop_
_entity_poly.entity_id
_entity_poly.type
_entity_poly.pdbx_seq_one_letter_code
_entity_poly.pdbx_strand_id
1 'polypeptide(L)'
;MRNTLRFVIVLLIASVNVSLAQNFYNKSGTTVSISSTGVISVKDSLINEGTLINNGNMIVGGTWLNLGTYDAGEGQITFNSTDISKPQIINHNNQSFSKLVISGGGLKQILADVTVSESLTLTDGIITAQNGSKVHFAPTAVITGGSDASHINAPVYQEGTGTKFFPLGNGTTYLPVEINAITTTSEIGITLTEL
;
A
#
# COMPACT_ATOMS: atom_id res chain seq x y z
N MET A 1 63.55 17.81 -38.90
CA MET A 1 62.40 16.90 -39.07
C MET A 1 61.55 16.98 -37.82
N ARG A 2 60.26 17.32 -37.94
CA ARG A 2 59.39 17.73 -36.84
C ARG A 2 58.49 16.55 -36.43
N ASN A 3 58.71 15.98 -35.25
CA ASN A 3 57.87 14.90 -34.71
C ASN A 3 56.51 15.44 -34.28
N THR A 4 55.43 14.94 -34.89
CA THR A 4 54.06 15.24 -34.48
C THR A 4 53.55 14.13 -33.55
N LEU A 5 53.47 14.45 -32.26
CA LEU A 5 52.88 13.58 -31.25
C LEU A 5 51.36 13.55 -31.46
N ARG A 6 50.81 12.39 -31.83
CA ARG A 6 49.36 12.19 -31.99
C ARG A 6 48.77 11.69 -30.68
N PHE A 7 47.94 12.49 -30.03
CA PHE A 7 47.12 12.05 -28.91
C PHE A 7 45.88 11.32 -29.44
N VAL A 8 45.69 10.07 -29.00
CA VAL A 8 44.44 9.33 -29.17
C VAL A 8 43.61 9.55 -27.92
N ILE A 9 42.50 10.27 -28.04
CA ILE A 9 41.51 10.41 -26.96
C ILE A 9 40.60 9.19 -27.05
N VAL A 10 40.70 8.29 -26.07
CA VAL A 10 39.74 7.19 -25.90
C VAL A 10 38.58 7.72 -25.06
N LEU A 11 37.42 7.91 -25.69
CA LEU A 11 36.18 8.31 -25.03
C LEU A 11 35.54 7.06 -24.39
N LEU A 12 35.73 6.87 -23.08
CA LEU A 12 34.97 5.88 -22.31
C LEU A 12 33.55 6.40 -22.10
N ILE A 13 32.59 5.91 -22.89
CA ILE A 13 31.16 6.16 -22.65
C ILE A 13 30.74 5.22 -21.53
N ALA A 14 30.70 5.71 -20.29
CA ALA A 14 30.04 5.01 -19.20
C ALA A 14 28.53 5.02 -19.48
N SER A 15 27.96 3.87 -19.85
CA SER A 15 26.51 3.71 -19.91
C SER A 15 25.95 3.81 -18.49
N VAL A 16 25.44 4.98 -18.12
CA VAL A 16 24.60 5.10 -16.92
C VAL A 16 23.31 4.34 -17.20
N ASN A 17 23.15 3.19 -16.56
CA ASN A 17 21.88 2.47 -16.57
C ASN A 17 20.87 3.29 -15.76
N VAL A 18 20.21 4.27 -16.39
CA VAL A 18 18.95 4.81 -15.87
C VAL A 18 17.88 3.74 -16.11
N SER A 19 17.71 2.85 -15.14
CA SER A 19 16.56 1.95 -15.09
C SER A 19 15.32 2.81 -14.84
N LEU A 20 14.61 3.19 -15.89
CA LEU A 20 13.26 3.75 -15.75
C LEU A 20 12.41 2.67 -15.08
N ALA A 21 11.79 3.01 -13.95
CA ALA A 21 10.92 2.09 -13.24
C ALA A 21 9.74 1.69 -14.15
N GLN A 22 9.35 0.41 -14.12
CA GLN A 22 8.30 -0.10 -15.02
C GLN A 22 6.93 0.21 -14.43
N ASN A 23 6.12 0.96 -15.18
CA ASN A 23 4.71 1.10 -14.91
C ASN A 23 3.97 -0.19 -15.30
N PHE A 24 2.94 -0.52 -14.55
CA PHE A 24 1.95 -1.53 -14.94
C PHE A 24 0.70 -0.82 -15.44
N TYR A 25 0.21 -1.19 -16.62
CA TYR A 25 -1.03 -0.67 -17.18
C TYR A 25 -1.91 -1.81 -17.69
N ASN A 26 -3.03 -2.05 -17.00
CA ASN A 26 -4.08 -2.97 -17.46
C ASN A 26 -5.18 -2.15 -18.13
N LYS A 27 -5.32 -2.27 -19.45
CA LYS A 27 -6.22 -1.45 -20.25
C LYS A 27 -7.70 -1.85 -20.03
N SER A 28 -8.62 -0.92 -20.27
CA SER A 28 -10.04 -1.26 -20.29
C SER A 28 -10.35 -2.42 -21.26
N GLY A 29 -11.21 -3.33 -20.82
CA GLY A 29 -11.58 -4.54 -21.56
C GLY A 29 -10.60 -5.72 -21.43
N THR A 30 -9.48 -5.57 -20.72
CA THR A 30 -8.54 -6.67 -20.46
C THR A 30 -8.64 -7.21 -19.04
N THR A 31 -8.43 -8.53 -18.91
CA THR A 31 -8.34 -9.21 -17.61
C THR A 31 -6.91 -9.66 -17.36
N VAL A 32 -6.34 -9.25 -16.23
CA VAL A 32 -5.07 -9.77 -15.71
C VAL A 32 -5.37 -10.54 -14.44
N SER A 33 -4.88 -11.77 -14.36
CA SER A 33 -5.00 -12.60 -13.16
C SER A 33 -3.63 -12.99 -12.64
N ILE A 34 -3.42 -12.79 -11.35
CA ILE A 34 -2.23 -13.22 -10.61
C ILE A 34 -2.62 -14.52 -9.89
N SER A 35 -1.95 -15.62 -10.21
CA SER A 35 -2.17 -16.93 -9.57
C SER A 35 -1.72 -16.93 -8.11
N SER A 36 -2.14 -17.93 -7.32
CA SER A 36 -1.82 -18.03 -5.88
C SER A 36 -0.33 -18.04 -5.53
N THR A 37 0.51 -18.56 -6.43
CA THR A 37 1.98 -18.53 -6.27
C THR A 37 2.63 -17.40 -7.06
N GLY A 38 1.83 -16.61 -7.77
CA GLY A 38 2.29 -15.53 -8.63
C GLY A 38 2.76 -14.35 -7.80
N VAL A 39 3.85 -13.72 -8.24
CA VAL A 39 4.33 -12.47 -7.67
C VAL A 39 4.44 -11.44 -8.79
N ILE A 40 3.79 -10.30 -8.61
CA ILE A 40 3.99 -9.11 -9.44
C ILE A 40 4.62 -8.01 -8.59
N SER A 41 5.65 -7.36 -9.11
CA SER A 41 6.27 -6.21 -8.47
C SER A 41 6.33 -5.04 -9.44
N VAL A 42 5.65 -3.96 -9.07
CA VAL A 42 5.56 -2.71 -9.84
C VAL A 42 6.26 -1.64 -9.02
N LYS A 43 7.49 -1.29 -9.43
CA LYS A 43 8.30 -0.31 -8.68
C LYS A 43 7.77 1.11 -8.82
N ASP A 44 7.18 1.43 -9.97
CA ASP A 44 6.52 2.70 -10.22
C ASP A 44 5.00 2.54 -10.08
N SER A 45 4.22 3.14 -10.97
CA SER A 45 2.79 3.25 -10.84
C SER A 45 2.07 2.06 -11.44
N LEU A 46 1.03 1.61 -10.75
CA LEU A 46 0.08 0.60 -11.20
C LEU A 46 -1.21 1.30 -11.59
N ILE A 47 -1.56 1.23 -12.87
CA ILE A 47 -2.82 1.75 -13.42
C ILE A 47 -3.67 0.57 -13.90
N ASN A 48 -4.89 0.46 -13.38
CA ASN A 48 -5.85 -0.55 -13.79
C ASN A 48 -7.14 0.09 -14.31
N GLU A 49 -7.42 -0.03 -15.60
CA GLU A 49 -8.68 0.33 -16.25
C GLU A 49 -9.52 -0.90 -16.65
N GLY A 50 -8.93 -2.09 -16.58
CA GLY A 50 -9.58 -3.37 -16.87
C GLY A 50 -10.03 -4.11 -15.61
N THR A 51 -9.97 -5.45 -15.65
CA THR A 51 -10.16 -6.32 -14.48
C THR A 51 -8.82 -6.87 -14.02
N LEU A 52 -8.47 -6.65 -12.75
CA LEU A 52 -7.28 -7.19 -12.10
C LEU A 52 -7.69 -8.12 -10.98
N ILE A 53 -7.40 -9.41 -11.11
CA ILE A 53 -7.69 -10.44 -10.11
C ILE A 53 -6.39 -10.82 -9.40
N ASN A 54 -6.33 -10.64 -8.09
CA ASN A 54 -5.14 -10.95 -7.29
C ASN A 54 -5.39 -12.17 -6.41
N ASN A 55 -4.87 -13.35 -6.77
CA ASN A 55 -4.82 -14.49 -5.85
C ASN A 55 -3.44 -14.70 -5.24
N GLY A 56 -2.42 -13.98 -5.72
CA GLY A 56 -1.03 -14.13 -5.33
C GLY A 56 -0.50 -12.98 -4.49
N ASN A 57 0.71 -12.51 -4.77
CA ASN A 57 1.33 -11.38 -4.10
C ASN A 57 1.62 -10.24 -5.08
N MET A 58 1.12 -9.05 -4.76
CA MET A 58 1.34 -7.84 -5.53
C MET A 58 2.09 -6.81 -4.69
N ILE A 59 3.20 -6.29 -5.22
CA ILE A 59 4.06 -5.33 -4.55
C ILE A 59 4.06 -4.05 -5.38
N VAL A 60 3.64 -2.93 -4.79
CA VAL A 60 3.49 -1.65 -5.47
C VAL A 60 4.30 -0.58 -4.75
N GLY A 61 5.30 -0.04 -5.45
CA GLY A 61 6.22 0.98 -4.96
C GLY A 61 5.81 2.41 -5.32
N GLY A 62 5.05 2.61 -6.39
CA GLY A 62 4.55 3.92 -6.80
C GLY A 62 3.05 4.08 -6.56
N THR A 63 2.42 4.95 -7.34
CA THR A 63 0.98 5.22 -7.23
C THR A 63 0.16 4.03 -7.66
N TRP A 64 -0.86 3.69 -6.88
CA TRP A 64 -1.93 2.81 -7.33
C TRP A 64 -3.11 3.66 -7.82
N LEU A 65 -3.49 3.48 -9.08
CA LEU A 65 -4.67 4.10 -9.70
C LEU A 65 -5.55 3.03 -10.34
N ASN A 66 -6.60 2.65 -9.64
CA ASN A 66 -7.61 1.73 -10.15
C ASN A 66 -8.84 2.53 -10.61
N LEU A 67 -9.09 2.49 -11.91
CA LEU A 67 -10.25 3.05 -12.60
C LEU A 67 -11.23 1.96 -13.08
N GLY A 68 -10.79 0.70 -13.07
CA GLY A 68 -11.58 -0.47 -13.41
C GLY A 68 -11.97 -1.30 -12.18
N THR A 69 -11.94 -2.62 -12.35
CA THR A 69 -12.26 -3.60 -11.31
C THR A 69 -10.99 -4.24 -10.78
N TYR A 70 -10.82 -4.19 -9.46
CA TYR A 70 -9.89 -4.99 -8.68
C TYR A 70 -10.66 -6.05 -7.89
N ASP A 71 -10.37 -7.32 -8.14
CA ASP A 71 -10.82 -8.44 -7.34
C ASP A 71 -9.65 -8.90 -6.47
N ALA A 72 -9.80 -8.75 -5.16
CA ALA A 72 -8.75 -9.06 -4.22
C ALA A 72 -8.50 -10.55 -4.02
N GLY A 73 -9.42 -11.42 -4.49
CA GLY A 73 -9.32 -12.87 -4.34
C GLY A 73 -8.85 -13.28 -2.94
N GLU A 74 -7.86 -14.16 -2.88
CA GLU A 74 -7.14 -14.54 -1.65
C GLU A 74 -5.80 -13.80 -1.50
N GLY A 75 -5.53 -12.84 -2.40
CA GLY A 75 -4.21 -12.27 -2.62
C GLY A 75 -3.76 -11.24 -1.58
N GLN A 76 -2.45 -11.09 -1.50
CA GLN A 76 -1.79 -10.04 -0.74
C GLN A 76 -1.43 -8.86 -1.63
N ILE A 77 -1.61 -7.65 -1.12
CA ILE A 77 -1.02 -6.44 -1.65
C ILE A 77 -0.05 -5.82 -0.64
N THR A 78 1.11 -5.40 -1.12
CA THR A 78 2.15 -4.72 -0.35
C THR A 78 2.39 -3.34 -0.93
N PHE A 79 2.10 -2.29 -0.17
CA PHE A 79 2.50 -0.93 -0.52
C PHE A 79 3.85 -0.63 0.11
N ASN A 80 4.88 -0.44 -0.71
CA ASN A 80 6.27 -0.39 -0.27
C ASN A 80 7.08 0.79 -0.83
N SER A 81 6.42 1.91 -1.18
CA SER A 81 7.16 3.12 -1.55
C SER A 81 8.20 3.46 -0.48
N THR A 82 9.44 3.66 -0.90
CA THR A 82 10.55 4.14 -0.07
C THR A 82 10.74 5.65 -0.18
N ASP A 83 9.92 6.33 -0.98
CA ASP A 83 9.93 7.78 -1.08
C ASP A 83 9.17 8.38 0.09
N ILE A 84 9.91 8.97 1.03
CA ILE A 84 9.36 9.63 2.22
C ILE A 84 9.07 11.13 1.99
N SER A 85 9.45 11.67 0.83
CA SER A 85 9.25 13.09 0.50
C SER A 85 7.83 13.41 0.02
N LYS A 86 7.10 12.38 -0.40
CA LYS A 86 5.71 12.47 -0.89
C LYS A 86 4.91 11.24 -0.49
N PRO A 87 3.58 11.36 -0.31
CA PRO A 87 2.74 10.21 -0.04
C PRO A 87 2.70 9.24 -1.23
N GLN A 88 2.66 7.94 -0.94
CA GLN A 88 2.24 6.93 -1.90
C GLN A 88 0.71 6.99 -2.03
N ILE A 89 0.23 7.38 -3.21
CA ILE A 89 -1.21 7.52 -3.47
C ILE A 89 -1.83 6.15 -3.75
N ILE A 90 -2.90 5.83 -3.02
CA ILE A 90 -3.66 4.60 -3.13
C ILE A 90 -5.11 4.97 -3.51
N ASN A 91 -5.40 4.94 -4.81
CA ASN A 91 -6.75 5.09 -5.36
C ASN A 91 -7.27 3.73 -5.83
N HIS A 92 -7.87 2.98 -4.93
CA HIS A 92 -8.32 1.60 -5.16
C HIS A 92 -9.79 1.48 -5.57
N ASN A 93 -10.46 2.58 -5.92
CA ASN A 93 -11.86 2.61 -6.35
C ASN A 93 -12.86 2.05 -5.31
N ASN A 94 -12.59 2.28 -4.02
CA ASN A 94 -13.41 1.78 -2.90
C ASN A 94 -13.58 0.24 -2.86
N GLN A 95 -12.63 -0.50 -3.43
CA GLN A 95 -12.63 -1.97 -3.43
C GLN A 95 -11.85 -2.55 -2.25
N SER A 96 -12.18 -3.76 -1.82
CA SER A 96 -11.55 -4.35 -0.64
C SER A 96 -10.15 -4.89 -0.94
N PHE A 97 -9.36 -5.10 0.12
CA PHE A 97 -8.14 -5.91 0.11
C PHE A 97 -8.35 -7.15 0.98
N SER A 98 -7.83 -8.30 0.54
CA SER A 98 -7.86 -9.51 1.36
C SER A 98 -6.76 -9.46 2.42
N LYS A 99 -5.50 -9.40 1.97
CA LYS A 99 -4.33 -9.23 2.85
C LYS A 99 -3.57 -7.95 2.46
N LEU A 100 -3.29 -7.09 3.42
CA LEU A 100 -2.64 -5.79 3.22
C LEU A 100 -1.33 -5.71 4.02
N VAL A 101 -0.25 -5.31 3.36
CA VAL A 101 1.04 -5.05 4.01
C VAL A 101 1.49 -3.62 3.74
N ILE A 102 1.86 -2.92 4.81
CA ILE A 102 2.41 -1.57 4.77
C ILE A 102 3.89 -1.61 5.12
N SER A 103 4.72 -1.16 4.19
CA SER A 103 6.19 -1.18 4.31
C SER A 103 6.83 0.01 3.57
N GLY A 104 8.16 0.16 3.70
CA GLY A 104 8.95 1.17 2.97
C GLY A 104 8.93 2.58 3.59
N GLY A 105 8.14 2.82 4.64
CA GLY A 105 8.13 4.09 5.36
C GLY A 105 7.22 5.15 4.73
N GLY A 106 7.37 6.41 5.13
CA GLY A 106 6.59 7.52 4.59
C GLY A 106 5.07 7.36 4.77
N LEU A 107 4.31 8.15 4.00
CA LEU A 107 2.85 8.14 4.06
C LEU A 107 2.25 7.24 2.98
N LYS A 108 1.26 6.42 3.36
CA LYS A 108 0.40 5.64 2.46
C LYS A 108 -0.98 6.29 2.46
N GLN A 109 -1.27 7.08 1.44
CA GLN A 109 -2.45 7.94 1.41
C GLN A 109 -3.60 7.28 0.66
N ILE A 110 -4.65 6.91 1.39
CA ILE A 110 -5.86 6.33 0.82
C ILE A 110 -6.83 7.44 0.40
N LEU A 111 -7.44 7.30 -0.78
CA LEU A 111 -8.36 8.31 -1.33
C LEU A 111 -9.84 7.94 -1.21
N ALA A 112 -10.13 6.71 -0.78
CA ALA A 112 -11.45 6.15 -0.52
C ALA A 112 -11.40 5.21 0.69
N ASP A 113 -12.55 4.76 1.19
CA ASP A 113 -12.61 3.80 2.29
C ASP A 113 -11.86 2.52 1.93
N VAL A 114 -11.00 2.07 2.84
CA VAL A 114 -10.30 0.80 2.72
C VAL A 114 -11.04 -0.22 3.56
N THR A 115 -11.39 -1.36 2.95
CA THR A 115 -11.84 -2.54 3.68
C THR A 115 -10.78 -3.62 3.60
N VAL A 116 -10.34 -4.14 4.74
CA VAL A 116 -9.42 -5.28 4.84
C VAL A 116 -10.17 -6.48 5.39
N SER A 117 -10.29 -7.56 4.62
CA SER A 117 -11.12 -8.70 5.00
C SER A 117 -10.38 -9.77 5.82
N GLU A 118 -9.07 -9.96 5.62
CA GLU A 118 -8.33 -11.02 6.32
C GLU A 118 -7.19 -10.51 7.19
N SER A 119 -6.30 -9.67 6.68
CA SER A 119 -5.15 -9.25 7.50
C SER A 119 -4.53 -7.93 7.11
N LEU A 120 -4.02 -7.23 8.14
CA LEU A 120 -3.10 -6.10 8.00
C LEU A 120 -1.79 -6.41 8.72
N THR A 121 -0.67 -6.21 8.02
CA THR A 121 0.68 -6.22 8.60
C THR A 121 1.31 -4.84 8.47
N LEU A 122 1.60 -4.21 9.61
CA LEU A 122 2.25 -2.90 9.70
C LEU A 122 3.74 -3.09 10.01
N THR A 123 4.59 -2.89 8.99
CA THR A 123 6.04 -3.04 9.14
C THR A 123 6.75 -1.68 9.18
N ASP A 124 6.45 -0.80 8.22
CA ASP A 124 7.07 0.52 8.09
C ASP A 124 6.22 1.45 7.19
N GLY A 125 5.80 2.60 7.69
CA GLY A 125 4.95 3.56 6.97
C GLY A 125 3.56 3.74 7.59
N ILE A 126 3.01 4.93 7.39
CA ILE A 126 1.80 5.41 8.08
C ILE A 126 0.65 5.51 7.08
N ILE A 127 -0.47 4.84 7.36
CA ILE A 127 -1.70 5.01 6.57
C ILE A 127 -2.33 6.35 6.94
N THR A 128 -2.62 7.18 5.95
CA THR A 128 -3.35 8.45 6.10
C THR A 128 -4.54 8.48 5.15
N ALA A 129 -5.61 9.19 5.52
CA ALA A 129 -6.80 9.30 4.69
C ALA A 129 -6.98 10.71 4.09
N GLN A 130 -7.54 10.77 2.88
CA GLN A 130 -8.14 11.97 2.31
C GLN A 130 -9.65 11.78 2.12
N ASN A 131 -10.36 12.87 1.81
CA ASN A 131 -11.81 12.84 1.48
C ASN A 131 -12.71 12.26 2.59
N GLY A 132 -12.26 12.29 3.85
CA GLY A 132 -12.98 11.68 4.97
C GLY A 132 -12.97 10.15 4.97
N SER A 133 -12.05 9.53 4.21
CA SER A 133 -11.95 8.08 4.10
C SER A 133 -11.60 7.43 5.45
N LYS A 134 -12.03 6.18 5.61
CA LYS A 134 -11.75 5.36 6.80
C LYS A 134 -11.10 4.02 6.44
N VAL A 135 -10.51 3.38 7.44
CA VAL A 135 -10.06 1.98 7.36
C VAL A 135 -11.05 1.11 8.12
N HIS A 136 -11.61 0.12 7.47
CA HIS A 136 -12.54 -0.85 8.04
C HIS A 136 -11.93 -2.26 8.01
N PHE A 137 -12.05 -2.99 9.11
CA PHE A 137 -11.62 -4.38 9.20
C PHE A 137 -12.83 -5.30 9.39
N ALA A 138 -12.86 -6.40 8.62
CA ALA A 138 -13.87 -7.44 8.80
C ALA A 138 -13.72 -8.13 10.18
N PRO A 139 -14.75 -8.84 10.67
CA PRO A 139 -14.83 -9.28 12.07
C PRO A 139 -13.68 -10.18 12.53
N THR A 140 -13.10 -10.92 11.59
CA THR A 140 -12.05 -11.93 11.80
C THR A 140 -10.68 -11.47 11.28
N ALA A 141 -10.55 -10.22 10.83
CA ALA A 141 -9.30 -9.72 10.29
C ALA A 141 -8.21 -9.66 11.37
N VAL A 142 -7.02 -10.15 11.03
CA VAL A 142 -5.87 -10.20 11.93
C VAL A 142 -4.96 -9.00 11.67
N ILE A 143 -4.67 -8.24 12.72
CA ILE A 143 -3.80 -7.06 12.66
C ILE A 143 -2.51 -7.37 13.41
N THR A 144 -1.36 -7.16 12.77
CA THR A 144 -0.04 -7.40 13.36
C THR A 144 0.93 -6.25 13.09
N GLY A 145 1.99 -6.18 13.91
CA GLY A 145 2.99 -5.12 13.85
C GLY A 145 2.53 -3.85 14.57
N GLY A 146 2.96 -2.69 14.07
CA GLY A 146 2.67 -1.40 14.69
C GLY A 146 3.89 -0.80 15.40
N SER A 147 4.16 0.48 15.15
CA SER A 147 5.22 1.28 15.81
C SER A 147 5.03 2.76 15.50
N ASP A 148 5.87 3.63 16.09
CA ASP A 148 5.91 5.06 15.74
C ASP A 148 6.14 5.27 14.23
N ALA A 149 6.92 4.39 13.60
CA ALA A 149 7.14 4.40 12.16
C ALA A 149 6.01 3.76 11.34
N SER A 150 5.11 2.98 11.96
CA SER A 150 4.04 2.27 11.24
C SER A 150 2.74 2.15 12.02
N HIS A 151 1.76 2.97 11.65
CA HIS A 151 0.43 2.99 12.27
C HIS A 151 -0.61 3.60 11.33
N ILE A 152 -1.86 3.63 11.76
CA ILE A 152 -2.96 4.28 11.04
C ILE A 152 -3.22 5.65 11.66
N ASN A 153 -3.09 6.70 10.87
CA ASN A 153 -3.55 8.05 11.18
C ASN A 153 -4.78 8.39 10.32
N ALA A 154 -5.89 7.72 10.63
CA ALA A 154 -7.21 7.85 10.01
C ALA A 154 -8.27 7.21 10.93
N PRO A 155 -9.57 7.49 10.74
CA PRO A 155 -10.62 6.74 11.41
C PRO A 155 -10.52 5.24 11.12
N VAL A 156 -10.56 4.42 12.17
CA VAL A 156 -10.53 2.96 12.08
C VAL A 156 -11.80 2.36 12.64
N TYR A 157 -12.41 1.46 11.87
CA TYR A 157 -13.65 0.78 12.21
C TYR A 157 -13.44 -0.73 12.21
N GLN A 158 -14.06 -1.40 13.18
CA GLN A 158 -14.12 -2.86 13.24
C GLN A 158 -15.50 -3.30 13.69
N GLU A 159 -15.94 -4.45 13.21
CA GLU A 159 -17.16 -5.13 13.66
C GLU A 159 -16.83 -6.45 14.38
N GLY A 160 -17.80 -7.00 15.10
CA GLY A 160 -17.73 -8.32 15.73
C GLY A 160 -17.40 -8.31 17.22
N THR A 161 -17.41 -9.50 17.80
CA THR A 161 -17.25 -9.74 19.25
C THR A 161 -15.80 -9.97 19.66
N GLY A 162 -15.54 -10.02 20.97
CA GLY A 162 -14.25 -10.34 21.55
C GLY A 162 -13.37 -9.11 21.76
N THR A 163 -12.05 -9.29 21.65
CA THR A 163 -11.08 -8.20 21.73
C THR A 163 -10.90 -7.57 20.36
N LYS A 164 -10.89 -6.24 20.29
CA LYS A 164 -10.63 -5.45 19.08
C LYS A 164 -9.44 -4.55 19.28
N PHE A 165 -8.50 -4.62 18.34
CA PHE A 165 -7.22 -3.93 18.40
C PHE A 165 -7.12 -2.92 17.27
N PHE A 166 -6.85 -1.66 17.60
CA PHE A 166 -6.81 -0.54 16.68
C PHE A 166 -5.37 0.01 16.65
N PRO A 167 -4.59 -0.21 15.57
CA PRO A 167 -3.20 0.21 15.49
C PRO A 167 -3.08 1.69 15.09
N LEU A 168 -3.66 2.56 15.90
CA LEU A 168 -3.76 3.99 15.64
C LEU A 168 -2.51 4.76 16.06
N GLY A 169 -2.35 5.97 15.53
CA GLY A 169 -1.37 6.96 15.98
C GLY A 169 -1.68 8.34 15.42
N ASN A 170 -0.96 9.35 15.88
CA ASN A 170 -1.17 10.76 15.46
C ASN A 170 -0.29 11.18 14.27
N GLY A 171 0.24 10.21 13.50
CA GLY A 171 1.19 10.46 12.41
C GLY A 171 2.65 10.56 12.86
N THR A 172 2.93 10.55 14.17
CA THR A 172 4.29 10.53 14.72
C THR A 172 4.45 9.48 15.82
N THR A 173 3.47 9.39 16.71
CA THR A 173 3.48 8.50 17.87
C THR A 173 2.42 7.42 17.70
N TYR A 174 2.81 6.19 17.97
CA TYR A 174 1.93 5.04 18.01
C TYR A 174 1.12 5.02 19.30
N LEU A 175 -0.19 5.05 19.16
CA LEU A 175 -1.16 5.13 20.26
C LEU A 175 -2.24 4.06 20.04
N PRO A 176 -1.87 2.76 20.13
CA PRO A 176 -2.82 1.69 19.89
C PRO A 176 -3.93 1.69 20.94
N VAL A 177 -5.13 1.32 20.50
CA VAL A 177 -6.29 1.14 21.37
C VAL A 177 -6.70 -0.33 21.34
N GLU A 178 -6.95 -0.90 22.51
CA GLU A 178 -7.54 -2.23 22.63
C GLU A 178 -8.85 -2.13 23.41
N ILE A 179 -9.90 -2.71 22.85
CA ILE A 179 -11.22 -2.82 23.50
C ILE A 179 -11.49 -4.29 23.72
N ASN A 180 -11.66 -4.66 24.99
CA ASN A 180 -11.85 -6.05 25.40
C ASN A 180 -13.32 -6.39 25.61
N ALA A 181 -13.64 -7.68 25.48
CA ALA A 181 -14.93 -8.27 25.84
C ALA A 181 -16.15 -7.63 25.15
N ILE A 182 -16.04 -7.26 23.87
CA ILE A 182 -17.18 -6.80 23.08
C ILE A 182 -18.15 -7.96 22.86
N THR A 183 -19.43 -7.75 23.19
CA THR A 183 -20.47 -8.78 23.14
C THR A 183 -21.44 -8.63 21.97
N THR A 184 -21.40 -7.50 21.25
CA THR A 184 -22.23 -7.24 20.08
C THR A 184 -21.42 -7.33 18.80
N THR A 185 -22.11 -7.44 17.66
CA THR A 185 -21.49 -7.34 16.33
C THR A 185 -21.60 -5.92 15.76
N SER A 186 -21.88 -4.93 16.61
CA SER A 186 -21.96 -3.54 16.19
C SER A 186 -20.60 -3.06 15.69
N GLU A 187 -20.62 -2.18 14.69
CA GLU A 187 -19.42 -1.48 14.26
C GLU A 187 -18.93 -0.54 15.37
N ILE A 188 -17.63 -0.56 15.62
CA ILE A 188 -16.94 0.31 16.58
C ILE A 188 -15.92 1.12 15.79
N GLY A 189 -16.09 2.44 15.81
CA GLY A 189 -15.17 3.39 15.21
C GLY A 189 -14.33 4.10 16.26
N ILE A 190 -13.02 4.13 16.05
CA ILE A 190 -12.07 4.91 16.85
C ILE A 190 -11.33 5.88 15.93
N THR A 191 -11.35 7.14 16.32
CA THR A 191 -10.62 8.22 15.66
C THR A 191 -9.81 8.94 16.71
N LEU A 192 -8.51 9.10 16.47
CA LEU A 192 -7.70 10.03 17.24
C LEU A 192 -7.98 11.43 16.72
N THR A 193 -8.70 12.23 17.52
CA THR A 193 -8.75 13.67 17.32
C THR A 193 -7.51 14.26 17.98
N GLU A 194 -6.67 14.96 17.21
CA GLU A 194 -5.46 15.59 17.74
C GLU A 194 -5.76 16.48 18.98
N LEU A 195 -4.80 16.49 19.92
CA LEU A 195 -4.61 17.52 20.94
C LEU A 195 -3.48 18.45 20.48
#